data_AF-A0A7C6HWK3-F1
#
_entry.id   AF-A0A7C6HWK3-F1
#
_cell.length_a   1.000
_cell.length_b   1.000
_cell.length_c   1.000
_cell.angle_alpha   90.00
_cell.angle_beta   90.00
_cell.angle_gamma   90.00
#
_symmetry.space_group_name_H-M   'P 1'
#
loop_
_entity.id
_entity.type
_entity.pdbx_description
1 polymer ?
#
loop_
_entity_poly.entity_id
_entity_poly.type
_entity_poly.pdbx_seq_one_letter_code
_entity_poly.pdbx_strand_id
1 'polypeptide(L)'
;LTRTTVTVELAKPVNLDQLQGVHDISQKEGKWRFSVDANAMDAVMNALAPMGIKSLTAEPPTLEELFMRHYGDKPQGKESN
;
A
#
# COMPACT_ATOMS: atom_id res chain seq x y z
N LEU A 1 -4.33 -7.89 9.75
CA LEU A 1 -3.59 -7.77 8.46
C LEU A 1 -3.07 -6.35 8.34
N THR A 2 -1.84 -6.12 8.81
CA THR A 2 -1.13 -4.84 8.76
C THR A 2 -0.57 -4.66 7.34
N ARG A 3 -0.99 -3.60 6.66
CA ARG A 3 -0.47 -3.21 5.35
C ARG A 3 0.53 -2.08 5.54
N THR A 4 1.60 -2.07 4.75
CA THR A 4 2.61 -1.01 4.78
C THR A 4 2.45 -0.15 3.54
N THR A 5 2.40 1.16 3.72
CA THR A 5 2.37 2.11 2.61
C THR A 5 3.80 2.29 2.12
N VAL A 6 4.03 2.04 0.84
CA VAL A 6 5.32 2.21 0.18
C VAL A 6 5.21 3.33 -0.82
N THR A 7 6.13 4.29 -0.73
CA THR A 7 6.35 5.32 -1.75
C THR A 7 7.71 5.09 -2.37
N VAL A 8 7.77 4.93 -3.69
CA VAL A 8 9.00 4.62 -4.42
C VAL A 8 9.13 5.47 -5.68
N GLU A 9 10.34 5.93 -5.95
CA GLU A 9 10.72 6.53 -7.22
C GLU A 9 11.64 5.58 -7.97
N LEU A 10 11.35 5.32 -9.24
CA LEU A 10 12.06 4.35 -10.06
C LEU A 10 12.69 5.04 -11.27
N ALA A 11 13.85 4.54 -11.70
CA ALA A 11 14.52 5.01 -12.90
C ALA A 11 13.85 4.49 -14.18
N LYS A 12 13.20 3.33 -14.09
CA LYS A 12 12.48 2.68 -15.20
C LYS A 12 11.00 2.56 -14.88
N PRO A 13 10.13 2.56 -15.90
CA PRO A 13 8.71 2.26 -15.70
C PRO A 13 8.55 0.83 -15.17
N VAL A 14 7.56 0.65 -14.30
CA VAL A 14 7.17 -0.65 -13.72
C VAL A 14 5.67 -0.81 -13.87
N ASN A 15 5.20 -2.05 -13.95
CA ASN A 15 3.78 -2.36 -13.90
C ASN A 15 3.45 -2.98 -12.54
N LEU A 16 2.94 -2.17 -11.61
CA LEU A 16 2.62 -2.60 -10.25
C LEU A 16 1.34 -3.44 -10.18
N ASP A 17 0.43 -3.29 -11.13
CA ASP A 17 -0.86 -4.00 -11.15
C ASP A 17 -0.72 -5.52 -11.32
N GLN A 18 0.46 -5.98 -11.76
CA GLN A 18 0.76 -7.41 -11.90
C GLN A 18 1.33 -8.04 -10.63
N LEU A 19 1.67 -7.24 -9.61
CA LEU A 19 2.26 -7.74 -8.38
C LEU A 19 1.17 -8.12 -7.39
N GLN A 20 1.19 -9.38 -6.95
CA GLN A 20 0.25 -9.85 -5.92
C GLN A 20 0.52 -9.17 -4.57
N GLY A 21 -0.56 -8.83 -3.86
CA GLY A 21 -0.47 -8.21 -2.54
C GLY A 21 -0.16 -6.71 -2.58
N VAL A 22 -0.14 -6.10 -3.76
CA VAL A 22 -0.11 -4.64 -3.96
C VAL A 22 -1.54 -4.12 -4.09
N HIS A 23 -1.86 -3.04 -3.39
CA HIS A 23 -3.17 -2.39 -3.35
C HIS A 23 -3.03 -0.87 -3.45
N ASP A 24 -4.11 -0.16 -3.75
CA ASP A 24 -4.19 1.30 -3.70
C ASP A 24 -3.08 2.01 -4.50
N ILE A 25 -2.77 1.49 -5.69
CA ILE A 25 -1.70 2.00 -6.54
C ILE A 25 -2.07 3.39 -7.05
N SER A 26 -1.16 4.33 -6.85
CA SER A 26 -1.25 5.68 -7.39
C SER A 26 0.12 6.17 -7.84
N GLN A 27 0.13 7.04 -8.84
CA GLN A 27 1.35 7.67 -9.33
C GLN A 27 1.19 9.19 -9.26
N LYS A 28 2.15 9.87 -8.65
CA LYS A 28 2.17 11.33 -8.54
C LYS A 28 3.60 11.84 -8.73
N GLU A 29 3.79 12.77 -9.67
CA GLU A 29 5.08 13.44 -9.90
C GLU A 29 6.27 12.48 -10.11
N GLY A 30 6.03 11.35 -10.79
CA GLY A 30 7.05 10.32 -11.05
C GLY A 30 7.33 9.37 -9.88
N LYS A 31 6.61 9.52 -8.76
CA LYS A 31 6.65 8.61 -7.61
C LYS A 31 5.42 7.72 -7.59
N TRP A 32 5.63 6.46 -7.28
CA TRP A 32 4.58 5.47 -7.06
C TRP A 32 4.28 5.38 -5.57
N ARG A 33 3.01 5.37 -5.21
CA ARG A 33 2.53 5.10 -3.85
C ARG A 33 1.54 3.96 -3.89
N PHE A 34 1.75 2.95 -3.07
CA PHE A 34 0.89 1.78 -2.98
C PHE A 34 0.95 1.15 -1.59
N SER A 35 -0.06 0.37 -1.25
CA SER A 35 -0.12 -0.44 -0.04
C SER A 35 0.36 -1.86 -0.34
N VAL A 36 1.20 -2.43 0.51
CA VAL A 36 1.69 -3.80 0.38
C VAL A 36 1.30 -4.64 1.60
N ASP A 37 0.84 -5.86 1.34
CA ASP A 37 0.63 -6.85 2.39
C ASP A 37 1.98 -7.34 2.93
N ALA A 38 2.11 -7.51 4.25
CA ALA A 38 3.37 -7.91 4.90
C ALA A 38 4.01 -9.17 4.28
N ASN A 39 3.20 -10.14 3.85
CA ASN A 39 3.66 -11.39 3.25
C ASN A 39 4.12 -11.24 1.79
N ALA A 40 3.75 -10.14 1.12
CA ALA A 40 4.10 -9.85 -0.27
C ALA A 40 5.28 -8.88 -0.40
N MET A 41 5.74 -8.29 0.72
CA MET A 41 6.79 -7.26 0.74
C MET A 41 8.07 -7.72 0.02
N ASP A 42 8.57 -8.92 0.34
CA ASP A 42 9.81 -9.44 -0.24
C ASP A 42 9.71 -9.62 -1.77
N ALA A 43 8.62 -10.20 -2.25
CA ALA A 43 8.37 -10.39 -3.68
C ALA A 43 8.28 -9.06 -4.43
N VAL A 44 7.61 -8.06 -3.83
CA VAL A 44 7.48 -6.71 -4.43
C VAL A 44 8.84 -6.02 -4.48
N MET A 45 9.64 -6.05 -3.41
CA MET A 45 10.97 -5.43 -3.40
C MET A 45 11.91 -6.05 -4.45
N ASN A 46 11.86 -7.37 -4.63
CA ASN A 46 12.62 -8.06 -5.66
C ASN A 46 12.20 -7.66 -7.09
N ALA A 47 10.90 -7.40 -7.31
CA ALA A 47 10.42 -6.89 -8.60
C ALA A 47 10.83 -5.42 -8.86
N LEU A 48 10.95 -4.61 -7.80
CA LEU A 48 11.30 -3.18 -7.90
C LEU A 48 12.81 -2.94 -8.07
N ALA A 49 13.65 -3.74 -7.40
CA ALA A 49 15.10 -3.61 -7.46
C ALA A 49 15.69 -3.46 -8.89
N PRO A 50 15.33 -4.31 -9.89
CA PRO A 50 15.87 -4.19 -11.25
C PRO A 50 15.39 -2.94 -12.02
N MET A 51 14.33 -2.29 -11.54
CA MET A 51 13.79 -1.04 -12.13
C MET A 51 14.62 0.19 -11.74
N GLY A 52 15.55 0.04 -10.79
CA GLY A 52 16.45 1.09 -10.33
C GLY A 52 15.76 2.04 -9.37
N ILE A 53 15.70 1.67 -8.10
CA ILE A 53 15.12 2.48 -7.03
C ILE A 53 15.98 3.73 -6.79
N LYS A 54 15.39 4.91 -6.95
CA LYS A 54 16.02 6.22 -6.66
C LYS A 54 15.73 6.69 -5.25
N SER A 55 14.49 6.52 -4.81
CA SER A 55 14.05 6.79 -3.44
C SER A 55 13.00 5.77 -3.03
N LEU A 56 13.00 5.37 -1.75
CA LEU A 56 12.03 4.43 -1.20
C LEU A 56 11.75 4.80 0.25
N THR A 57 10.46 4.94 0.56
CA THR A 57 9.95 5.17 1.90
C THR A 57 8.89 4.12 2.19
N ALA A 58 9.02 3.42 3.31
CA ALA A 58 8.04 2.45 3.78
C ALA A 58 7.52 2.90 5.15
N GLU A 59 6.21 3.15 5.24
CA GLU A 59 5.56 3.68 6.42
C GLU A 59 4.53 2.65 6.94
N PRO A 60 4.53 2.35 8.26
CA PRO A 60 3.42 1.63 8.86
C PRO A 60 2.12 2.42 8.67
N PRO A 61 0.94 1.76 8.79
CA PRO A 61 -0.33 2.47 8.64
C PRO A 61 -0.41 3.60 9.65
N THR A 62 -0.99 4.73 9.25
CA THR A 62 -1.08 5.88 10.13
C THR A 62 -2.00 5.56 11.32
N LEU A 63 -1.86 6.30 12.42
CA LEU A 63 -2.81 6.18 13.53
C LEU A 63 -4.25 6.41 13.04
N GLU A 64 -4.47 7.41 12.18
CA GLU A 64 -5.78 7.72 11.60
C GLU A 64 -6.39 6.53 10.83
N GLU A 65 -5.57 5.82 10.04
CA GLU A 65 -6.00 4.61 9.32
C GLU A 65 -6.33 3.46 10.29
N LEU A 66 -5.55 3.29 11.37
CA LEU A 66 -5.85 2.33 12.42
C LEU A 66 -7.16 2.68 13.14
N PHE A 67 -7.35 3.96 13.49
CA PHE A 67 -8.59 4.46 14.07
C PHE A 67 -9.79 4.20 13.14
N MET A 68 -9.74 4.59 11.87
CA MET A 68 -10.84 4.32 10.91
C MET A 68 -11.22 2.84 10.83
N ARG A 69 -10.24 1.93 10.92
CA ARG A 69 -10.48 0.49 10.91
C ARG A 69 -11.15 -0.02 12.19
N HIS A 70 -10.84 0.58 13.35
CA HIS A 70 -11.43 0.23 14.64
C HIS A 70 -12.82 0.84 14.86
N TYR A 71 -13.12 1.98 14.24
CA TYR A 71 -14.41 2.69 14.39
C TYR A 71 -15.36 2.52 13.20
N GLY A 72 -14.88 2.00 12.06
CA GLY A 72 -15.66 1.77 10.84
C GLY A 72 -16.56 0.53 10.88
N ASP A 73 -16.38 -0.36 11.86
CA ASP A 73 -17.24 -1.54 12.08
C ASP A 73 -18.34 -1.20 13.12
N LYS A 74 -19.11 -0.14 12.86
CA LYS A 74 -20.37 0.06 13.58
C LYS A 74 -21.38 -0.90 12.97
N PRO A 75 -21.91 -1.90 13.72
CA PRO A 75 -23.02 -2.69 13.23
C PRO A 75 -24.16 -1.73 12.95
N GLN A 76 -24.62 -1.74 11.70
CA GLN A 76 -25.85 -1.09 11.29
C GLN A 76 -26.99 -1.81 12.03
N GLY A 77 -27.25 -1.37 13.25
CA GLY A 77 -28.40 -1.77 14.03
C GLY A 77 -29.62 -1.40 13.22
N LYS A 78 -30.28 -2.41 12.64
CA LYS A 78 -31.59 -2.25 12.04
C LYS A 78 -32.55 -1.87 13.17
N GLU A 79 -32.86 -0.59 13.27
CA GLU A 79 -34.00 -0.12 14.04
C GLU A 79 -35.26 -0.73 13.41
N SER A 80 -35.80 -1.74 14.09
CA SER A 80 -37.19 -2.15 13.95
C SER A 80 -37.94 -1.53 15.11
N ASN A 81 -38.73 -0.49 14.84
CA ASN A 81 -39.95 -0.20 15.58
C ASN A 81 -40.89 0.69 14.75
#